data_AF-K6WQT9-F1
#
_entry.id   AF-K6WQT9-F1
#
_cell.length_a   1.000
_cell.length_b   1.000
_cell.length_c   1.000
_cell.angle_alpha   90.00
_cell.angle_beta   90.00
_cell.angle_gamma   90.00
#
_symmetry.space_group_name_H-M   'P 1'
#
loop_
_entity.id
_entity.type
_entity.pdbx_description
1 polymer ?
#
loop_
_entity_poly.entity_id
_entity_poly.type
_entity_poly.pdbx_seq_one_letter_code
_entity_poly.pdbx_strand_id
1 'polypeptide(L)'
;MTTPESANPWRRRALIVVFLAAFVNQNAIAVPYIRRNGWRSVGDFFGGDIVKTTPGRFAMVDLTYVVVGFHVWAFAEARRLGILRWWAASVVLTFSVGIATAIPFFLLVRDRFGAEIDRDGGPTPSGG
;
A
#
# COMPACT_ATOMS: atom_id res chain seq x y z
N MET A 1 -17.27 20.41 -20.02
CA MET A 1 -17.47 18.94 -20.16
C MET A 1 -16.32 18.25 -19.44
N THR A 2 -16.43 18.12 -18.12
CA THR A 2 -15.49 17.31 -17.32
C THR A 2 -15.98 15.88 -17.44
N THR A 3 -15.25 15.04 -18.18
CA THR A 3 -15.46 13.59 -18.08
C THR A 3 -15.42 13.22 -16.60
N PRO A 4 -16.36 12.41 -16.09
CA PRO A 4 -16.15 11.81 -14.78
C PRO A 4 -14.78 11.14 -14.86
N GLU A 5 -13.94 11.32 -13.85
CA GLU A 5 -12.67 10.59 -13.68
C GLU A 5 -12.97 9.11 -13.38
N SER A 6 -13.84 8.53 -14.21
CA SER A 6 -14.28 7.17 -14.26
C SER A 6 -13.05 6.29 -14.19
N ALA A 7 -13.01 5.47 -13.13
CA ALA A 7 -11.98 4.51 -12.80
C ALA A 7 -11.12 4.09 -13.99
N ASN A 8 -9.99 4.80 -14.20
CA ASN A 8 -9.12 4.57 -15.33
C ASN A 8 -8.65 3.10 -15.31
N PRO A 9 -9.08 2.25 -16.28
CA PRO A 9 -8.80 0.82 -16.24
C PRO A 9 -7.30 0.53 -16.33
N TRP A 10 -6.53 1.43 -16.96
CA TRP A 10 -5.08 1.36 -17.00
C TRP A 10 -4.46 1.57 -15.62
N ARG A 11 -4.90 2.58 -14.86
CA ARG A 11 -4.44 2.83 -13.48
C ARG A 11 -4.67 1.62 -12.60
N ARG A 12 -5.90 1.09 -12.61
CA ARG A 12 -6.27 -0.09 -11.82
C ARG A 12 -5.43 -1.31 -12.20
N ARG A 13 -5.25 -1.58 -13.50
CA ARG A 13 -4.40 -2.69 -13.98
C ARG A 13 -2.96 -2.52 -13.54
N ALA A 14 -2.39 -1.32 -13.69
CA ALA A 14 -1.02 -1.03 -13.27
C ALA A 14 -0.84 -1.27 -11.75
N LEU A 15 -1.77 -0.79 -10.92
CA LEU A 15 -1.73 -1.01 -9.48
C LEU A 15 -1.83 -2.50 -9.11
N ILE A 16 -2.70 -3.27 -9.78
CA ILE A 16 -2.79 -4.73 -9.58
C ILE A 16 -1.46 -5.39 -9.94
N VAL A 17 -0.89 -5.06 -11.09
CA VAL A 17 0.38 -5.65 -11.55
C VAL A 17 1.50 -5.33 -10.57
N VAL A 18 1.65 -4.07 -10.15
CA VAL A 18 2.67 -3.64 -9.19
C VAL A 18 2.46 -4.31 -7.83
N PHE A 19 1.22 -4.38 -7.34
CA PHE A 19 0.88 -5.07 -6.08
C PHE A 19 1.30 -6.54 -6.12
N LEU A 20 0.91 -7.28 -7.16
CA LEU A 20 1.21 -8.70 -7.28
C LEU A 20 2.71 -8.94 -7.46
N ALA A 21 3.38 -8.13 -8.28
CA ALA A 21 4.82 -8.24 -8.50
C ALA A 21 5.60 -7.98 -7.20
N ALA A 22 5.25 -6.91 -6.46
CA ALA A 22 5.87 -6.59 -5.18
C ALA A 22 5.62 -7.70 -4.15
N PHE A 23 4.38 -8.19 -4.04
CA PHE A 23 4.02 -9.25 -3.10
C PHE A 23 4.82 -10.54 -3.37
N VAL A 24 4.87 -10.99 -4.64
CA VAL A 24 5.62 -12.18 -5.02
C VAL A 24 7.11 -12.00 -4.76
N ASN A 25 7.68 -10.88 -5.18
CA ASN A 25 9.11 -10.63 -5.03
C ASN A 25 9.53 -10.56 -3.55
N GLN A 26 8.76 -9.87 -2.71
CA GLN A 26 9.05 -9.74 -1.28
C GLN A 26 8.95 -11.10 -0.56
N ASN A 27 7.91 -11.88 -0.83
CA ASN A 27 7.77 -13.21 -0.25
C ASN A 27 8.81 -14.20 -0.76
N ALA A 28 9.24 -14.10 -2.02
CA ALA A 28 10.31 -14.92 -2.59
C ALA A 28 11.67 -14.72 -1.90
N ILE A 29 11.90 -13.56 -1.29
CA ILE A 29 13.12 -13.28 -0.50
C ILE A 29 12.90 -13.66 0.97
N ALA A 30 11.79 -13.21 1.57
CA ALA A 30 11.54 -13.37 3.00
C ALA A 30 11.28 -14.83 3.41
N VAL A 31 10.47 -15.58 2.66
CA VAL A 31 10.08 -16.94 3.03
C VAL A 31 11.27 -17.91 3.07
N PRO A 32 12.15 -17.96 2.05
CA PRO A 32 13.33 -18.83 2.12
C PRO A 32 14.29 -18.46 3.26
N TYR A 33 14.44 -17.16 3.54
CA TYR A 33 15.27 -16.70 4.66
C TYR A 33 14.73 -17.18 6.00
N ILE A 34 13.43 -17.02 6.25
CA ILE A 34 12.77 -17.48 7.49
C ILE A 34 12.84 -19.00 7.61
N ARG A 35 12.65 -19.75 6.51
CA ARG A 35 12.76 -21.21 6.53
C ARG A 35 14.16 -21.72 6.87
N ARG A 36 15.21 -20.96 6.53
CA ARG A 36 16.61 -21.32 6.79
C ARG A 36 17.12 -20.87 8.15
N ASN A 37 16.69 -19.69 8.62
CA ASN A 37 17.21 -19.05 9.84
C ASN A 37 16.25 -19.11 11.05
N GLY A 38 15.02 -19.57 10.84
CA GLY A 38 13.98 -19.67 11.87
C GLY A 38 13.14 -18.40 12.02
N TRP A 39 11.95 -18.52 12.60
CA TRP A 39 10.98 -17.41 12.68
C TRP A 39 11.43 -16.27 13.60
N ARG A 40 12.42 -16.53 14.46
CA ARG A 40 13.04 -15.52 15.34
C ARG A 40 14.00 -14.58 14.60
N SER A 41 14.50 -14.94 13.42
CA SER A 41 15.43 -14.10 12.63
C SER A 41 14.72 -13.04 11.79
N VAL A 42 13.39 -12.93 11.87
CA VAL A 42 12.62 -11.89 11.16
C VAL A 42 13.06 -10.49 11.62
N GLY A 43 13.37 -10.30 12.90
CA GLY A 43 13.90 -9.04 13.41
C GLY A 43 15.27 -8.69 12.82
N ASP A 44 16.15 -9.68 12.67
CA ASP A 44 17.49 -9.49 12.10
C ASP A 44 17.43 -9.15 10.60
N PHE A 45 16.40 -9.64 9.89
CA PHE A 45 16.17 -9.33 8.48
C PHE A 45 15.82 -7.86 8.23
N PHE A 46 15.15 -7.21 9.17
CA PHE A 46 14.74 -5.80 9.08
C PHE A 46 15.64 -4.84 9.88
N GLY A 47 16.49 -5.35 10.79
CA GLY A 47 17.33 -4.55 11.69
C GLY A 47 18.84 -4.81 11.61
N GLY A 48 19.30 -5.76 10.80
CA GLY A 48 20.71 -6.16 10.68
C GLY A 48 21.60 -5.17 9.92
N ASP A 49 22.71 -5.68 9.37
CA ASP A 49 23.90 -4.99 8.82
C ASP A 49 23.67 -3.79 7.86
N ILE A 50 22.46 -3.56 7.37
CA ILE A 50 22.10 -2.43 6.49
C ILE A 50 22.40 -1.08 7.16
N VAL A 51 22.24 -0.94 8.48
CA VAL A 51 22.54 0.32 9.19
C VAL A 51 24.03 0.53 9.50
N LYS A 52 24.88 -0.48 9.23
CA LYS A 52 26.33 -0.41 9.47
C LYS A 52 27.08 0.38 8.41
N THR A 53 26.48 0.56 7.22
CA THR A 53 27.06 1.35 6.13
C THR A 53 26.35 2.69 5.99
N THR A 54 27.08 3.75 5.59
CA THR A 54 26.48 5.08 5.34
C THR A 54 25.38 5.03 4.28
N PRO A 55 25.55 4.35 3.12
CA PRO A 55 24.49 4.24 2.12
C PRO A 55 23.25 3.51 2.63
N GLY A 56 23.44 2.42 3.38
CA GLY A 56 22.31 1.67 3.94
C GLY A 56 21.55 2.46 5.00
N ARG A 57 22.24 3.26 5.83
CA ARG A 57 21.59 4.20 6.77
C ARG A 57 20.79 5.27 6.03
N PHE A 58 21.34 5.87 4.98
CA PHE A 58 20.61 6.84 4.15
C PHE A 58 19.32 6.22 3.58
N ALA A 59 19.41 5.03 2.99
CA ALA A 59 18.25 4.33 2.43
C ALA A 59 17.19 4.02 3.49
N MET A 60 17.59 3.62 4.71
CA MET A 60 16.64 3.36 5.81
C MET A 60 15.95 4.63 6.30
N VAL A 61 16.66 5.75 6.37
CA VAL A 61 16.07 7.05 6.75
C VAL A 61 15.09 7.50 5.69
N ASP A 62 15.49 7.50 4.41
CA ASP A 62 14.62 7.84 3.29
C ASP A 62 13.35 6.98 3.27
N LEU A 63 13.51 5.66 3.37
CA LEU A 63 12.41 4.70 3.44
C LEU A 63 11.48 4.99 4.64
N THR A 64 12.03 5.34 5.81
CA THR A 64 11.24 5.66 7.00
C THR A 64 10.34 6.87 6.74
N TYR A 65 10.88 7.94 6.15
CA TYR A 65 10.09 9.12 5.82
C TYR A 65 9.02 8.83 4.77
N VAL A 66 9.31 7.99 3.75
CA VAL A 66 8.31 7.51 2.78
C VAL A 66 7.19 6.73 3.47
N VAL A 67 7.53 5.81 4.38
CA VAL A 67 6.54 5.01 5.14
C VAL A 67 5.64 5.90 5.97
N VAL A 68 6.21 6.81 6.75
CA VAL A 68 5.47 7.72 7.62
C VAL A 68 4.59 8.66 6.80
N GLY A 69 5.16 9.32 5.79
CA GLY A 69 4.43 10.25 4.93
C GLY A 69 3.24 9.59 4.24
N PHE A 70 3.45 8.38 3.69
CA PHE A 70 2.38 7.61 3.08
C PHE A 70 1.27 7.27 4.09
N HIS A 71 1.60 6.76 5.29
CA HIS A 71 0.57 6.34 6.26
C HIS A 71 -0.20 7.51 6.87
N VAL A 72 0.45 8.66 7.08
CA VAL A 72 -0.23 9.89 7.54
C VAL A 72 -1.26 10.35 6.50
N TRP A 73 -0.85 10.45 5.23
CA TRP A 73 -1.76 10.81 4.15
C TRP A 73 -2.87 9.76 3.96
N ALA A 74 -2.51 8.47 3.94
CA ALA A 74 -3.46 7.37 3.76
C ALA A 74 -4.47 7.31 4.90
N PHE A 75 -4.08 7.65 6.12
CA PHE A 75 -5.00 7.72 7.26
C PHE A 75 -6.05 8.81 7.06
N ALA A 76 -5.62 10.03 6.68
CA ALA A 76 -6.53 11.14 6.41
C ALA A 76 -7.52 10.79 5.28
N GLU A 77 -7.02 10.19 4.21
CA GLU A 77 -7.85 9.74 3.08
C GLU A 77 -8.79 8.61 3.47
N ALA A 78 -8.33 7.66 4.30
CA ALA A 78 -9.16 6.57 4.78
C ALA A 78 -10.28 7.05 5.70
N ARG A 79 -10.05 8.10 6.50
CA ARG A 79 -11.11 8.77 7.27
C ARG A 79 -12.13 9.43 6.35
N ARG A 80 -11.66 10.15 5.33
CA ARG A 80 -12.53 10.84 4.34
C ARG A 80 -13.47 9.87 3.62
N LEU A 81 -12.96 8.69 3.26
CA LEU A 81 -13.70 7.67 2.52
C LEU A 81 -14.38 6.61 3.39
N GLY A 82 -14.24 6.67 4.72
CA GLY A 82 -14.81 5.65 5.63
C GLY A 82 -14.15 4.26 5.57
N ILE A 83 -12.92 4.16 5.05
CA ILE A 83 -12.19 2.90 4.80
C ILE A 83 -11.08 2.61 5.82
N LEU A 84 -11.19 3.09 7.06
CA LEU A 84 -10.16 2.94 8.11
C LEU A 84 -9.65 1.51 8.32
N ARG A 85 -10.52 0.50 8.20
CA ARG A 85 -10.13 -0.93 8.30
C ARG A 85 -9.07 -1.32 7.26
N TRP A 86 -9.13 -0.71 6.09
CA TRP A 86 -8.23 -1.00 4.98
C TRP A 86 -6.91 -0.25 5.09
N TRP A 87 -6.91 0.93 5.73
CA TRP A 87 -5.67 1.58 6.18
C TRP A 87 -4.95 0.72 7.22
N ALA A 88 -5.66 0.15 8.20
CA ALA A 88 -5.04 -0.77 9.15
C ALA A 88 -4.44 -2.01 8.45
N ALA A 89 -5.13 -2.54 7.43
CA ALA A 89 -4.60 -3.63 6.61
C ALA A 89 -3.33 -3.22 5.84
N SER A 90 -3.23 -1.98 5.33
CA SER A 90 -2.01 -1.50 4.67
C SER A 90 -0.85 -1.32 5.65
N VAL A 91 -1.12 -0.90 6.89
CA VAL A 91 -0.13 -0.87 7.98
C VAL A 91 0.42 -2.27 8.22
N VAL A 92 -0.46 -3.27 8.39
CA VAL A 92 -0.04 -4.67 8.58
C VAL A 92 0.79 -5.17 7.40
N LEU A 93 0.38 -4.90 6.15
CA LEU A 93 1.16 -5.28 4.97
C LEU A 93 2.53 -4.62 4.92
N THR A 94 2.66 -3.38 5.39
CA THR A 94 3.93 -2.64 5.40
C THR A 94 4.98 -3.34 6.27
N PHE A 95 4.57 -3.84 7.44
CA PHE A 95 5.48 -4.47 8.39
C PHE A 95 5.59 -5.99 8.23
N SER A 96 4.59 -6.64 7.61
CA SER A 96 4.62 -8.09 7.38
C SER A 96 5.21 -8.49 6.03
N VAL A 97 5.00 -7.68 4.98
CA VAL A 97 5.45 -7.98 3.61
C VAL A 97 6.44 -6.91 3.11
N GLY A 98 6.09 -5.64 3.31
CA GLY A 98 6.91 -4.50 2.95
C GLY A 98 6.13 -3.41 2.23
N ILE A 99 6.64 -2.18 2.29
CA ILE A 99 5.90 -1.01 1.81
C ILE A 99 5.57 -1.03 0.31
N ALA A 100 6.42 -1.66 -0.51
CA ALA A 100 6.18 -1.79 -1.95
C ALA A 100 4.88 -2.55 -2.28
N THR A 101 4.40 -3.43 -1.38
CA THR A 101 3.10 -4.10 -1.49
C THR A 101 1.98 -3.25 -0.87
N ALA A 102 2.23 -2.61 0.27
CA ALA A 102 1.21 -1.87 1.00
C ALA A 102 0.67 -0.64 0.25
N ILE A 103 1.53 0.12 -0.43
CA ILE A 103 1.15 1.32 -1.19
C ILE A 103 0.13 0.99 -2.30
N PRO A 104 0.44 0.10 -3.28
CA PRO A 104 -0.49 -0.18 -4.35
C PRO A 104 -1.77 -0.86 -3.85
N PHE A 105 -1.71 -1.67 -2.79
CA PHE A 105 -2.89 -2.22 -2.13
C PHE A 105 -3.86 -1.13 -1.65
N PHE A 106 -3.35 -0.15 -0.87
CA PHE A 106 -4.19 0.91 -0.34
C PHE A 106 -4.79 1.77 -1.47
N LEU A 107 -4.00 2.06 -2.50
CA LEU A 107 -4.46 2.81 -3.67
C LEU A 107 -5.57 2.05 -4.41
N LEU A 108 -5.49 0.72 -4.55
CA LEU A 108 -6.56 -0.10 -5.14
C LEU A 108 -7.85 -0.04 -4.33
N VAL A 109 -7.75 -0.08 -3.00
CA VAL A 109 -8.92 0.08 -2.12
C VAL A 109 -9.51 1.46 -2.31
N ARG A 110 -8.69 2.53 -2.21
CA ARG A 110 -9.12 3.91 -2.39
C ARG A 110 -9.87 4.09 -3.71
N ASP A 111 -9.33 3.54 -4.80
CA ASP A 111 -9.91 3.62 -6.13
C ASP A 111 -11.27 2.93 -6.23
N ARG A 112 -11.46 1.81 -5.52
CA ARG A 112 -12.73 1.08 -5.49
C ARG A 112 -13.82 1.87 -4.77
N PHE A 113 -13.52 2.38 -3.58
CA PHE A 113 -14.50 3.05 -2.73
C PHE A 113 -14.76 4.51 -3.16
N GLY A 114 -13.75 5.21 -3.70
CA GLY A 114 -13.95 6.52 -4.31
C GLY A 114 -14.92 6.45 -5.49
N ALA A 115 -14.81 5.42 -6.33
CA ALA A 115 -15.75 5.21 -7.43
C ALA A 115 -17.16 4.82 -6.97
N GLU A 116 -17.33 4.27 -5.76
CA GLU A 116 -18.63 3.92 -5.18
C GLU A 116 -19.37 5.19 -4.72
N ILE A 117 -18.67 6.07 -4.00
CA ILE A 117 -19.22 7.36 -3.54
C ILE A 117 -19.67 8.24 -4.72
N ASP A 118 -18.89 8.30 -5.80
CA ASP A 118 -19.25 9.08 -6.99
C ASP A 118 -20.48 8.51 -7.73
N ARG A 119 -20.74 7.20 -7.63
CA ARG A 119 -21.94 6.58 -8.22
C ARG A 119 -23.19 6.85 -7.38
N ASP A 120 -23.08 6.78 -6.06
CA ASP A 120 -24.22 6.94 -5.15
C ASP A 120 -24.64 8.41 -4.97
N GLY A 121 -23.76 9.36 -5.29
CA GLY A 121 -24.03 10.80 -5.29
C GLY A 121 -24.61 11.37 -6.59
N GLY A 122 -24.90 10.55 -7.61
CA GLY A 122 -25.48 10.99 -8.88
C GLY A 122 -26.95 11.45 -8.73
N PRO A 123 -27.42 12.47 -9.48
CA PRO A 123 -28.79 12.94 -9.37
C PRO A 123 -29.77 11.80 -9.68
N THR A 124 -30.70 11.52 -8.76
CA THR A 124 -31.88 10.71 -9.04
C THR A 124 -32.58 11.28 -10.27
N PRO A 125 -32.89 10.48 -11.30
CA PRO A 125 -33.72 10.94 -12.40
C PRO A 125 -35.06 11.38 -11.79
N SER A 126 -35.32 12.68 -11.76
CA SER A 126 -36.66 13.19 -11.47
C SER A 126 -37.53 12.77 -12.66
N GLY A 127 -38.19 11.63 -12.53
CA GLY A 127 -39.27 11.24 -13.43
C GLY A 127 -40.46 12.17 -13.22
N GLY A 128 -41.05 12.63 -14.33
CA GLY A 128 -42.26 13.46 -14.35
C GLY A 128 -42.18 14.54 -15.42
#